data_AF-A0A4S2AZ38-F1
#
_entry.id   AF-A0A4S2AZ38-F1
#
_cell.length_a   1.000
_cell.length_b   1.000
_cell.length_c   1.000
_cell.angle_alpha   90.00
_cell.angle_beta   90.00
_cell.angle_gamma   90.00
#
_symmetry.space_group_name_H-M   'P 1'
#
loop_
_entity.id
_entity.type
_entity.pdbx_description
1 polymer ?
#
loop_
_entity_poly.entity_id
_entity_poly.type
_entity_poly.pdbx_seq_one_letter_code
_entity_poly.pdbx_strand_id
1 'polypeptide(L)'
;MEKSANNRNYIPNLLESPYIAFYHVYENDQSFCVPYYVNKTMYFGFYDKQRKVSYSFSQERLQSELQIGAFSSPSGITQDGAFISLLRSGLLLQLHESGSKINDDLMKILENSNEDDNPILFIYSLK
;
A
#
# COMPACT_ATOMS: atom_id res chain seq x y z
N MET A 1 -23.78 4.66 -9.57
CA MET A 1 -22.97 3.64 -10.26
C MET A 1 -22.84 4.06 -11.71
N GLU A 2 -21.63 4.37 -12.15
CA GLU A 2 -21.39 4.61 -13.58
C GLU A 2 -21.73 3.35 -14.37
N LYS A 3 -22.53 3.53 -15.41
CA LYS A 3 -23.01 2.47 -16.28
C LYS A 3 -22.39 2.69 -17.64
N SER A 4 -21.84 1.63 -18.20
CA SER A 4 -21.36 1.63 -19.59
C SER A 4 -22.48 1.94 -20.57
N ALA A 5 -22.14 2.26 -21.82
CA ALA A 5 -23.11 2.62 -22.87
C ALA A 5 -24.21 1.56 -23.12
N ASN A 6 -23.99 0.30 -22.72
CA ASN A 6 -24.96 -0.78 -22.82
C ASN A 6 -25.54 -1.22 -21.46
N ASN A 7 -25.40 -0.38 -20.42
CA ASN A 7 -25.91 -0.61 -19.06
C ASN A 7 -25.34 -1.89 -18.39
N ARG A 8 -24.20 -2.42 -18.87
CA ARG A 8 -23.50 -3.56 -18.24
C ARG A 8 -22.52 -3.09 -17.18
N ASN A 9 -22.48 -3.82 -16.08
CA ASN A 9 -21.44 -3.68 -15.07
C ASN A 9 -20.25 -4.57 -15.45
N TYR A 10 -19.16 -3.95 -15.91
CA TYR A 10 -17.94 -4.65 -16.31
C TYR A 10 -16.96 -4.86 -15.14
N ILE A 11 -17.21 -4.27 -13.97
CA ILE A 11 -16.32 -4.35 -12.81
C ILE A 11 -16.05 -5.81 -12.40
N PRO A 12 -17.05 -6.70 -12.25
CA PRO A 12 -16.78 -8.09 -11.89
C PRO A 12 -15.91 -8.80 -12.93
N ASN A 13 -16.22 -8.60 -14.22
CA ASN A 13 -15.45 -9.20 -15.31
C ASN A 13 -14.00 -8.69 -15.34
N LEU A 14 -13.77 -7.41 -15.05
CA LEU A 14 -12.43 -6.82 -14.97
C LEU A 14 -11.63 -7.40 -13.79
N LEU A 15 -12.26 -7.57 -12.63
CA LEU A 15 -11.63 -8.14 -11.43
C LEU A 15 -11.25 -9.62 -11.59
N GLU A 16 -11.96 -10.36 -12.44
CA GLU A 16 -11.66 -11.76 -12.81
C GLU A 16 -10.73 -11.88 -14.02
N SER A 17 -10.44 -10.78 -14.72
CA SER A 17 -9.60 -10.79 -15.92
C SER A 17 -8.10 -10.70 -15.58
N PRO A 18 -7.21 -11.05 -16.51
CA PRO A 18 -5.77 -10.87 -16.33
C PRO A 18 -5.31 -9.40 -16.46
N TYR A 19 -6.23 -8.46 -16.66
CA TYR A 19 -5.91 -7.04 -16.81
C TYR A 19 -5.81 -6.33 -15.46
N ILE A 20 -5.08 -5.21 -15.44
CA ILE A 20 -5.04 -4.30 -14.30
C ILE A 20 -6.43 -3.68 -14.12
N ALA A 21 -7.06 -3.93 -12.97
CA ALA A 21 -8.41 -3.44 -12.68
C ALA A 21 -8.41 -1.98 -12.21
N PHE A 22 -7.40 -1.59 -11.44
CA PHE A 22 -7.14 -0.21 -11.06
C PHE A 22 -5.66 0.00 -10.78
N TYR A 23 -5.21 1.23 -10.96
CA TYR A 23 -3.87 1.68 -10.61
C TYR A 23 -3.90 3.17 -10.28
N HIS A 24 -2.86 3.64 -9.59
CA HIS A 24 -2.61 5.07 -9.42
C HIS A 24 -1.10 5.31 -9.48
N VAL A 25 -0.69 6.52 -9.90
CA VAL A 25 0.73 6.88 -10.00
C VAL A 25 1.01 7.98 -8.98
N TYR A 26 2.03 7.76 -8.16
CA TYR A 26 2.60 8.73 -7.24
C TYR A 26 4.03 9.01 -7.67
N GLU A 27 4.39 10.28 -7.76
CA GLU A 27 5.65 10.71 -8.36
C GLU A 27 6.33 11.75 -7.48
N ASN A 28 7.62 11.57 -7.26
CA ASN A 28 8.53 12.60 -6.76
C ASN A 28 9.69 12.77 -7.76
N ASP A 29 10.63 13.67 -7.45
CA ASP A 29 11.76 13.97 -8.34
C ASP A 29 12.68 12.76 -8.59
N GLN A 30 12.73 11.80 -7.67
CA GLN A 30 13.66 10.68 -7.69
C GLN A 30 13.02 9.36 -8.17
N SER A 31 11.71 9.19 -8.06
CA SER A 31 11.06 7.89 -8.19
C SER A 31 9.56 7.97 -8.48
N PHE A 32 9.02 6.83 -8.94
CA PHE A 32 7.57 6.58 -8.99
C PHE A 32 7.19 5.46 -8.01
N CYS A 33 6.00 5.56 -7.44
CA CYS A 33 5.29 4.48 -6.76
C CYS A 33 3.94 4.27 -7.47
N VAL A 34 3.70 3.06 -7.95
CA VAL A 34 2.53 2.67 -8.72
C VAL A 34 1.86 1.49 -8.04
N PRO A 35 0.92 1.72 -7.11
CA PRO A 35 0.00 0.70 -6.67
C PRO A 35 -0.93 0.28 -7.82
N TYR A 36 -1.05 -1.03 -8.06
CA TYR A 36 -1.97 -1.59 -9.04
C TYR A 36 -2.57 -2.92 -8.58
N TYR A 37 -3.77 -3.23 -9.05
CA TYR A 37 -4.49 -4.45 -8.73
C TYR A 37 -4.71 -5.32 -9.97
N VAL A 38 -4.25 -6.56 -9.91
CA VAL A 38 -4.36 -7.55 -10.99
C VAL A 38 -4.45 -8.94 -10.39
N ASN A 39 -5.24 -9.84 -11.00
CA ASN A 39 -5.41 -11.22 -10.54
C ASN A 39 -5.75 -11.34 -9.04
N LYS A 40 -6.66 -10.47 -8.57
CA LYS A 40 -7.08 -10.40 -7.16
C LYS A 40 -6.00 -10.03 -6.14
N THR A 41 -4.83 -9.60 -6.61
CA THR A 41 -3.68 -9.25 -5.77
C THR A 41 -3.29 -7.79 -5.97
N MET A 42 -3.01 -7.12 -4.86
CA MET A 42 -2.47 -5.78 -4.85
C MET A 42 -0.94 -5.83 -4.98
N TYR A 43 -0.39 -5.02 -5.88
CA TYR A 43 1.05 -4.87 -6.10
C TYR A 43 1.46 -3.41 -5.97
N PHE A 44 2.74 -3.20 -5.65
CA PHE A 44 3.39 -1.90 -5.61
C PHE A 44 4.61 -1.95 -6.53
N GLY A 45 4.50 -1.24 -7.65
CA GLY A 45 5.60 -1.01 -8.57
C GLY A 45 6.38 0.23 -8.16
N PHE A 46 7.69 0.12 -8.07
CA PHE A 46 8.60 1.21 -7.78
C PHE A 46 9.54 1.42 -8.96
N TYR A 47 9.76 2.66 -9.36
CA TYR A 47 10.76 2.99 -10.38
C TYR A 47 11.75 4.02 -9.84
N ASP A 48 13.02 3.70 -9.92
CA ASP A 48 14.13 4.62 -9.61
C ASP A 48 14.51 5.37 -10.90
N LYS A 49 14.29 6.68 -10.92
CA LYS A 49 14.57 7.52 -12.11
C LYS A 49 16.07 7.68 -12.38
N GLN A 50 16.90 7.62 -11.35
CA GLN A 50 18.34 7.79 -11.49
C GLN A 50 18.99 6.52 -12.04
N ARG A 51 18.66 5.37 -11.43
CA ARG A 51 19.19 4.06 -11.83
C ARG A 51 18.46 3.46 -13.03
N LYS A 52 17.27 3.98 -13.38
CA LYS A 52 16.39 3.51 -14.46
C LYS A 52 15.97 2.04 -14.29
N VAL A 53 15.69 1.65 -13.05
CA VAL A 53 15.32 0.28 -12.69
C VAL A 53 13.94 0.26 -12.03
N SER A 54 13.21 -0.83 -12.27
CA SER A 54 11.90 -1.08 -11.69
C SER A 54 11.94 -2.24 -10.71
N TYR A 55 11.20 -2.13 -9.62
CA TYR A 55 10.93 -3.19 -8.67
C TYR A 55 9.43 -3.38 -8.55
N SER A 56 8.97 -4.62 -8.35
CA SER A 56 7.56 -4.90 -8.08
C SER A 56 7.44 -5.88 -6.95
N PHE A 57 6.56 -5.58 -6.01
CA PHE A 57 6.29 -6.40 -4.85
C PHE A 57 4.78 -6.56 -4.69
N SER A 58 4.33 -7.77 -4.33
CA SER A 58 2.97 -7.91 -3.83
C SER A 58 2.85 -7.17 -2.49
N GLN A 59 1.66 -6.67 -2.19
CA GLN A 59 1.40 -6.03 -0.91
C GLN A 59 1.68 -7.00 0.24
N GLU A 60 1.25 -8.26 0.13
CA GLU A 60 1.51 -9.32 1.11
C GLU A 60 3.01 -9.48 1.41
N ARG A 61 3.86 -9.48 0.37
CA ARG A 61 5.31 -9.56 0.54
C ARG A 61 5.84 -8.36 1.33
N LEU A 62 5.42 -7.14 1.00
CA LEU A 62 5.82 -5.94 1.74
C LEU A 62 5.34 -6.00 3.20
N GLN A 63 4.12 -6.45 3.45
CA GLN A 63 3.57 -6.59 4.80
C GLN A 63 4.40 -7.57 5.64
N SER A 64 4.78 -8.71 5.05
CA SER A 64 5.56 -9.76 5.72
C SER A 64 7.02 -9.36 5.94
N GLU A 65 7.70 -8.85 4.91
CA GLU A 65 9.11 -8.46 4.99
C GLU A 65 9.33 -7.27 5.93
N LEU A 66 8.41 -6.30 5.93
CA LEU A 66 8.51 -5.11 6.76
C LEU A 66 7.82 -5.27 8.12
N GLN A 67 6.96 -6.28 8.29
CA GLN A 67 6.19 -6.54 9.52
C GLN A 67 5.28 -5.35 9.92
N ILE A 68 4.62 -4.73 8.94
CA ILE A 68 3.86 -3.48 9.11
C ILE A 68 2.34 -3.61 8.92
N GLY A 69 1.80 -4.83 8.86
CA GLY A 69 0.36 -5.06 8.65
C GLY A 69 -0.20 -4.39 7.38
N ALA A 70 -1.53 -4.38 7.22
CA ALA A 70 -2.15 -3.80 6.05
C ALA A 70 -1.97 -2.27 5.99
N PHE A 71 -1.55 -1.78 4.82
CA PHE A 71 -1.29 -0.35 4.57
C PHE A 71 -2.03 0.16 3.34
N SER A 72 -2.33 1.46 3.31
CA SER A 72 -2.99 2.09 2.17
C SER A 72 -2.04 2.29 0.97
N SER A 73 -2.61 2.56 -0.21
CA SER A 73 -1.87 3.29 -1.26
C SER A 73 -1.31 4.61 -0.69
N PRO A 74 -0.25 5.18 -1.29
CA PRO A 74 0.27 6.45 -0.82
C PRO A 74 -0.84 7.52 -0.75
N SER A 75 -0.83 8.35 0.28
CA SER A 75 -1.73 9.49 0.46
C SER A 75 -1.02 10.83 0.24
N GLY A 76 0.31 10.82 0.20
CA GLY A 76 1.12 12.01 0.02
C GLY A 76 2.60 11.69 -0.14
N ILE A 77 3.38 12.75 -0.29
CA ILE A 77 4.83 12.72 -0.46
C ILE A 77 5.41 13.80 0.46
N THR A 78 6.46 13.47 1.21
CA THR A 78 7.18 14.41 2.08
C THR A 78 8.01 15.39 1.26
N GLN A 79 8.50 16.46 1.87
CA GLN A 79 9.34 17.46 1.19
C GLN A 79 10.65 16.88 0.64
N ASP A 80 11.21 15.88 1.30
CA ASP A 80 12.40 15.13 0.89
C ASP A 80 12.10 13.98 -0.09
N GLY A 81 10.84 13.84 -0.53
CA GLY A 81 10.45 12.89 -1.57
C GLY A 81 10.11 11.48 -1.08
N ALA A 82 9.96 11.23 0.22
CA ALA A 82 9.46 9.95 0.71
C ALA A 82 7.94 9.82 0.49
N PHE A 83 7.47 8.62 0.17
CA PHE A 83 6.04 8.33 0.07
C PHE A 83 5.44 8.13 1.47
N ILE A 84 4.19 8.55 1.63
CA ILE A 84 3.43 8.41 2.87
C ILE A 84 2.25 7.49 2.61
N SER A 85 2.17 6.37 3.31
CA SER A 85 0.98 5.50 3.40
C SER A 85 0.44 5.50 4.83
N LEU A 86 -0.77 5.00 5.02
CA LEU A 86 -1.43 4.94 6.32
C LEU A 86 -1.52 3.49 6.82
N LEU A 87 -1.19 3.30 8.10
CA LEU A 87 -1.44 2.08 8.86
C LEU A 87 -2.57 2.33 9.86
N ARG A 88 -3.51 1.39 9.98
CA ARG A 88 -4.59 1.51 10.97
C ARG A 88 -4.17 0.85 12.27
N SER A 89 -4.16 1.60 13.37
CA SER A 89 -3.80 1.10 14.71
C SER A 89 -4.63 -0.13 15.10
N GLY A 90 -5.96 -0.06 14.99
CA GLY A 90 -6.84 -1.19 15.32
C GLY A 90 -6.53 -2.48 14.53
N LEU A 91 -6.22 -2.37 13.23
CA LEU A 91 -5.82 -3.55 12.44
C LEU A 91 -4.46 -4.11 12.87
N LEU A 92 -3.53 -3.25 13.25
CA LEU A 92 -2.22 -3.66 13.74
C LEU A 92 -2.31 -4.35 15.10
N LEU A 93 -3.13 -3.82 16.01
CA LEU A 93 -3.39 -4.42 17.31
C LEU A 93 -4.01 -5.82 17.16
N GLN A 94 -5.04 -5.98 16.31
CA GLN A 94 -5.63 -7.28 15.99
C GLN A 94 -4.62 -8.27 15.37
N LEU A 95 -3.74 -7.79 14.49
CA LEU A 95 -2.67 -8.61 13.94
C LEU A 95 -1.69 -9.07 15.02
N HIS A 96 -1.32 -8.18 15.95
CA HIS A 96 -0.46 -8.53 17.07
C HIS A 96 -1.11 -9.55 18.01
N GLU A 97 -2.38 -9.35 18.37
CA GLU A 97 -3.17 -10.27 19.21
C GLU A 97 -3.32 -11.66 18.58
N SER A 98 -3.40 -11.74 17.24
CA SER A 98 -3.43 -13.02 16.51
C SER A 98 -2.07 -13.71 16.41
N GLY A 99 -1.02 -13.15 17.03
CA GLY A 99 0.32 -13.72 17.08
C GLY A 99 1.21 -13.34 15.90
N SER A 100 0.79 -12.39 15.05
CA SER A 100 1.63 -11.89 13.97
C SER A 100 2.78 -11.06 14.51
N LYS A 101 3.98 -11.25 13.96
CA LYS A 101 5.13 -10.41 14.28
C LYS A 101 4.95 -9.03 13.67
N ILE A 102 5.02 -8.01 14.51
CA ILE A 102 5.02 -6.60 14.12
C ILE A 102 6.42 -6.04 14.35
N ASN A 103 6.85 -5.12 13.47
CA ASN A 103 8.13 -4.45 13.58
C ASN A 103 8.30 -3.79 14.97
N ASP A 104 9.46 -3.94 15.59
CA ASP A 104 9.71 -3.49 16.96
C ASP A 104 9.54 -1.97 17.14
N ASP A 105 9.89 -1.16 16.14
CA ASP A 105 9.71 0.30 16.21
C ASP A 105 8.23 0.69 16.06
N LEU A 106 7.47 -0.07 15.25
CA LEU A 106 6.03 0.10 15.15
C LEU A 106 5.32 -0.33 16.44
N MET A 107 5.80 -1.39 17.11
CA MET A 107 5.27 -1.84 18.41
C MET A 107 5.39 -0.76 19.48
N LYS A 108 6.52 -0.03 19.55
CA LYS A 108 6.68 1.08 20.51
C LYS A 108 5.63 2.19 20.32
N ILE A 109 5.19 2.42 19.08
CA ILE A 109 4.11 3.37 18.78
C ILE A 109 2.77 2.78 19.28
N LEU A 110 2.53 1.49 18.99
CA LEU A 110 1.31 0.80 19.37
C LEU A 110 1.11 0.64 20.87
N GLU A 111 2.19 0.55 21.67
CA GLU A 111 2.12 0.47 23.15
C GLU A 111 1.32 1.61 23.79
N ASN A 112 1.27 2.76 23.13
CA ASN A 112 0.53 3.94 23.59
C ASN A 112 -0.65 4.28 22.68
N SER A 113 -1.04 3.36 21.80
CA SER A 113 -2.15 3.53 20.85
C SER A 113 -3.37 2.68 21.25
N ASN A 114 -4.55 3.09 20.81
CA ASN A 114 -5.79 2.32 20.90
C ASN A 114 -6.44 2.14 19.51
N GLU A 115 -7.53 1.36 19.44
CA GLU A 115 -8.20 1.03 18.18
C GLU A 115 -8.82 2.25 17.47
N ASP A 116 -9.20 3.28 18.22
CA ASP A 116 -9.86 4.49 17.73
C ASP A 116 -8.89 5.61 17.38
N ASP A 117 -7.59 5.44 17.64
CA ASP A 117 -6.58 6.43 17.32
C ASP A 117 -6.43 6.65 15.82
N ASN A 118 -5.94 7.84 15.48
CA ASN A 118 -5.66 8.20 14.09
C ASN A 118 -4.63 7.24 13.45
N PRO A 119 -4.70 7.06 12.12
CA PRO A 119 -3.75 6.21 11.41
C PRO A 119 -2.28 6.64 11.63
N ILE A 120 -1.41 5.64 11.78
CA ILE A 120 0.03 5.83 11.88
C ILE A 120 0.58 6.07 10.47
N LEU A 121 1.46 7.06 10.32
CA LEU A 121 2.12 7.36 9.04
C LEU A 121 3.25 6.36 8.78
N PHE A 122 3.17 5.65 7.66
CA PHE A 122 4.24 4.82 7.14
C PHE A 122 4.98 5.59 6.05
N ILE A 123 6.22 6.01 6.36
CA ILE A 123 7.06 6.82 5.47
C ILE A 123 8.16 5.95 4.88
N TYR A 124 8.29 5.94 3.55
CA TYR A 124 9.24 5.06 2.85
C TYR A 124 9.76 5.65 1.55
N SER A 125 10.98 5.28 1.19
CA SER A 125 11.66 5.67 -0.06
C SER A 125 12.53 4.54 -0.58
N LEU A 126 12.85 4.59 -1.88
CA LEU A 126 13.90 3.75 -2.46
C LEU A 126 15.26 4.30 -2.04
N LYS A 127 16.18 3.41 -1.65
CA LYS A 127 17.59 3.75 -1.33
C LYS A 127 18.52 3.39 -2.47
#